data_AF-H6SIF7-F1
#
_entry.id   AF-H6SIF7-F1
#
_cell.length_a   1.000
_cell.length_b   1.000
_cell.length_c   1.000
_cell.angle_alpha   90.00
_cell.angle_beta   90.00
_cell.angle_gamma   90.00
#
_symmetry.space_group_name_H-M   'P 1'
#
loop_
_entity.id
_entity.type
_entity.pdbx_description
1 polymer ?
#
loop_
_entity_poly.entity_id
_entity_poly.type
_entity_poly.pdbx_seq_one_letter_code
_entity_poly.pdbx_strand_id
1 'polypeptide(L)'
;TAARRYRPWRDSQGAARLERDRRTNEASGSAEGCRVMGFLDKITIKTKFTIILVLSVFSLLITGATSASLLRDQMVEERIDKVKDVVATMISQAERLDAEVAQGQRTRQDAQTLVLDTLNRAKYDDGTGYVIAMSDTGVWLANAVAPEKVGSSVASLRDATGQPLGEKLLALGRLGEGTLAYTYHKPGSDTPQPKISYVQRFAPWGIIFISGVYRDDLDQSFFKILGIMSALSFGVILMTGSLLLILSRGITRPLESLKEKMVRLAHNEWSVTLEEGKRRSKPAACPKRAAAVGKRAQDLCVRPRSSRRRTPTTPILACCEFEIKATAGARLLVFNNVSGFKNSK
;
A
#
# COMPACT_ATOMS: atom_id res chain seq x y z
N THR A 1 72.60 -34.71 -1.65
CA THR A 1 72.19 -34.65 -0.23
C THR A 1 71.50 -33.32 0.03
N ALA A 2 70.20 -33.36 0.40
CA ALA A 2 69.39 -32.33 1.07
C ALA A 2 67.99 -32.19 0.45
N ALA A 3 67.04 -32.96 0.96
CA ALA A 3 65.61 -32.82 0.68
C ALA A 3 65.05 -31.61 1.46
N ARG A 4 64.49 -30.60 0.75
CA ARG A 4 63.65 -29.57 1.38
C ARG A 4 62.21 -30.09 1.48
N ARG A 5 61.77 -30.34 2.71
CA ARG A 5 60.38 -30.67 3.06
C ARG A 5 59.47 -29.46 2.80
N TYR A 6 58.48 -29.66 1.94
CA TYR A 6 57.28 -28.83 1.85
C TYR A 6 56.41 -29.10 3.10
N ARG A 7 56.11 -28.08 3.91
CA ARG A 7 55.08 -28.17 4.97
C ARG A 7 53.74 -27.67 4.40
N PRO A 8 52.62 -28.42 4.50
CA PRO A 8 51.32 -27.89 4.16
C PRO A 8 50.86 -26.89 5.23
N TRP A 9 50.47 -25.69 4.81
CA TRP A 9 49.79 -24.70 5.65
C TRP A 9 48.42 -25.25 6.05
N ARG A 10 48.26 -25.53 7.35
CA ARG A 10 47.05 -26.12 7.93
C ARG A 10 46.16 -24.98 8.42
N ASP A 11 45.35 -24.41 7.51
CA ASP A 11 44.40 -23.34 7.82
C ASP A 11 43.12 -23.85 8.51
N SER A 12 43.30 -24.71 9.52
CA SER A 12 42.20 -25.34 10.25
C SER A 12 41.43 -24.37 11.15
N GLN A 13 41.96 -23.17 11.37
CA GLN A 13 41.33 -22.17 12.25
C GLN A 13 40.29 -21.29 11.52
N GLY A 14 40.52 -20.97 10.24
CA GLY A 14 39.57 -20.20 9.42
C GLY A 14 38.30 -20.99 9.11
N ALA A 15 38.46 -22.26 8.69
CA ALA A 15 37.34 -23.16 8.44
C ALA A 15 36.52 -23.43 9.72
N ALA A 16 37.18 -23.64 10.86
CA ALA A 16 36.49 -23.87 12.13
C ALA A 16 35.72 -22.64 12.64
N ARG A 17 36.15 -21.41 12.29
CA ARG A 17 35.45 -20.18 12.66
C ARG A 17 34.18 -19.99 11.83
N LEU A 18 34.26 -20.19 10.51
CA LEU A 18 33.09 -20.14 9.62
C LEU A 18 32.05 -21.21 9.96
N GLU A 19 32.47 -22.43 10.31
CA GLU A 19 31.57 -23.50 10.75
C GLU A 19 30.88 -23.18 12.08
N ARG A 20 31.61 -22.51 12.99
CA ARG A 20 31.06 -22.07 14.29
C ARG A 20 30.02 -20.98 14.11
N ASP A 21 30.33 -19.96 13.30
CA ASP A 21 29.43 -18.84 13.03
C ASP A 21 28.16 -19.29 12.29
N ARG A 22 28.30 -20.28 11.38
CA ARG A 22 27.16 -20.92 10.73
C ARG A 22 26.27 -21.68 11.71
N ARG A 23 26.86 -22.48 12.61
CA ARG A 23 26.10 -23.22 13.65
C ARG A 23 25.41 -22.28 14.64
N THR A 24 26.03 -21.15 15.00
CA THR A 24 25.39 -20.16 15.88
C THR A 24 24.24 -19.44 15.21
N ASN A 25 24.33 -19.14 13.91
CA ASN A 25 23.23 -18.55 13.14
C ASN A 25 22.07 -19.53 12.89
N GLU A 26 22.36 -20.82 12.66
CA GLU A 26 21.33 -21.86 12.56
C GLU A 26 20.63 -22.10 13.92
N ALA A 27 21.38 -22.05 15.02
CA ALA A 27 20.83 -22.21 16.37
C ALA A 27 19.99 -21.01 16.83
N SER A 28 20.38 -19.77 16.49
CA SER A 28 19.60 -18.57 16.84
C SER A 28 18.29 -18.50 16.05
N GLY A 29 18.31 -18.79 14.74
CA GLY A 29 17.10 -18.87 13.91
C GLY A 29 16.15 -20.01 14.33
N SER A 30 16.69 -21.15 14.76
CA SER A 30 15.90 -22.26 15.30
C SER A 30 15.24 -21.91 16.65
N ALA A 31 15.95 -21.21 17.54
CA ALA A 31 15.44 -20.83 18.84
C ALA A 31 14.32 -19.78 18.77
N GLU A 32 14.40 -18.81 17.85
CA GLU A 32 13.32 -17.85 17.61
C GLU A 32 12.09 -18.49 16.96
N GLY A 33 12.29 -19.36 15.96
CA GLY A 33 11.21 -20.13 15.33
C GLY A 33 10.47 -21.06 16.30
N CYS A 34 11.21 -21.74 17.19
CA CYS A 34 10.63 -22.64 18.19
C CYS A 34 9.82 -21.88 19.26
N ARG A 35 10.23 -20.65 19.60
CA ARG A 35 9.53 -19.81 20.58
C ARG A 35 8.20 -19.25 20.04
N VAL A 36 8.15 -18.89 18.76
CA VAL A 36 6.91 -18.45 18.09
C VAL A 36 5.93 -19.62 17.91
N MET A 37 6.39 -20.81 17.54
CA MET A 37 5.54 -22.01 17.44
C MET A 37 4.96 -22.44 18.79
N GLY A 38 5.75 -22.42 19.87
CA GLY A 38 5.28 -22.79 21.20
C GLY A 38 4.20 -21.85 21.79
N PHE A 39 4.20 -20.57 21.38
CA PHE A 39 3.14 -19.62 21.73
C PHE A 39 1.85 -19.88 20.93
N LEU A 40 1.97 -20.19 19.64
CA LEU A 40 0.84 -20.49 18.77
C LEU A 40 0.10 -21.77 19.18
N ASP A 41 0.78 -22.77 19.74
CA ASP A 41 0.14 -24.04 20.14
C ASP A 41 -0.78 -23.93 21.36
N LYS A 42 -0.61 -22.88 22.19
CA LYS A 42 -1.46 -22.64 23.37
C LYS A 42 -2.75 -21.89 23.04
N ILE A 43 -2.91 -21.42 21.81
CA ILE A 43 -4.02 -20.56 21.37
C ILE A 43 -5.11 -21.39 20.70
N THR A 44 -6.37 -21.18 21.08
CA THR A 44 -7.54 -21.82 20.47
C THR A 44 -7.63 -21.52 18.97
N ILE A 45 -8.08 -22.49 18.18
CA ILE A 45 -8.23 -22.38 16.73
C ILE A 45 -9.04 -21.12 16.33
N LYS A 46 -10.10 -20.77 17.10
CA LYS A 46 -10.90 -19.54 16.90
C LYS A 46 -10.04 -18.28 16.90
N THR A 47 -9.20 -18.13 17.92
CA THR A 47 -8.34 -16.95 18.12
C THR A 47 -7.30 -16.82 17.01
N LYS A 48 -6.75 -17.94 16.50
CA LYS A 48 -5.83 -17.92 15.36
C LYS A 48 -6.48 -17.32 14.11
N PHE A 49 -7.70 -17.74 13.78
CA PHE A 49 -8.46 -17.18 12.65
C PHE A 49 -8.86 -15.72 12.86
N THR A 50 -9.22 -15.34 14.09
CA THR A 50 -9.52 -13.94 14.41
C THR A 50 -8.30 -13.04 14.28
N ILE A 51 -7.12 -13.48 14.72
CA ILE A 51 -5.87 -12.71 14.59
C ILE A 51 -5.54 -12.47 13.11
N ILE A 52 -5.66 -13.50 12.26
CA ILE A 52 -5.45 -13.34 10.81
C ILE A 52 -6.44 -12.34 10.20
N LEU A 53 -7.73 -12.42 10.56
CA LEU A 53 -8.72 -11.46 10.07
C LEU A 53 -8.40 -10.04 10.51
N VAL A 54 -8.10 -9.84 11.79
CA VAL A 54 -7.75 -8.52 12.35
C VAL A 54 -6.51 -7.96 11.65
N LEU A 55 -5.48 -8.77 11.43
CA LEU A 55 -4.27 -8.36 10.73
C LEU A 55 -4.57 -7.97 9.27
N SER A 56 -5.40 -8.75 8.57
CA SER A 56 -5.82 -8.44 7.20
C SER A 56 -6.60 -7.13 7.12
N VAL A 57 -7.57 -6.92 8.02
CA VAL A 57 -8.33 -5.66 8.11
C VAL A 57 -7.41 -4.49 8.42
N PHE A 58 -6.47 -4.66 9.36
CA PHE A 58 -5.51 -3.62 9.72
C PHE A 58 -4.60 -3.25 8.55
N SER A 59 -4.09 -4.25 7.80
CA SER A 59 -3.27 -4.00 6.60
C SER A 59 -4.05 -3.23 5.52
N LEU A 60 -5.33 -3.54 5.33
CA LEU A 60 -6.21 -2.84 4.40
C LEU A 60 -6.44 -1.38 4.84
N LEU A 61 -6.67 -1.13 6.13
CA LEU A 61 -6.86 0.22 6.67
C LEU A 61 -5.59 1.07 6.50
N ILE A 62 -4.41 0.51 6.79
CA ILE A 62 -3.13 1.21 6.57
C ILE A 62 -2.97 1.54 5.09
N THR A 63 -3.16 0.56 4.21
CA THR A 63 -3.00 0.75 2.76
C THR A 63 -3.99 1.79 2.22
N GLY A 64 -5.23 1.78 2.72
CA GLY A 64 -6.25 2.77 2.38
C GLY A 64 -5.87 4.17 2.84
N ALA A 65 -5.35 4.31 4.06
CA ALA A 65 -4.90 5.59 4.59
C ALA A 65 -3.70 6.15 3.79
N THR A 66 -2.69 5.33 3.52
CA THR A 66 -1.53 5.76 2.72
C THR A 66 -1.92 6.10 1.28
N SER A 67 -2.82 5.32 0.68
CA SER A 67 -3.33 5.58 -0.67
C SER A 67 -4.11 6.89 -0.72
N ALA A 68 -4.92 7.18 0.30
CA ALA A 68 -5.67 8.43 0.39
C ALA A 68 -4.75 9.65 0.54
N SER A 69 -3.72 9.56 1.39
CA SER A 69 -2.71 10.61 1.53
C SER A 69 -1.96 10.85 0.22
N LEU A 70 -1.48 9.77 -0.42
CA LEU A 70 -0.76 9.86 -1.69
C LEU A 70 -1.62 10.49 -2.78
N LEU A 71 -2.88 10.07 -2.91
CA LEU A 71 -3.83 10.62 -3.87
C LEU A 71 -4.06 12.12 -3.66
N ARG A 72 -4.19 12.55 -2.39
CA ARG A 72 -4.38 13.95 -2.07
C ARG A 72 -3.17 14.79 -2.48
N ASP A 73 -1.98 14.31 -2.18
CA ASP A 73 -0.74 15.04 -2.49
C ASP A 73 -0.51 15.10 -4.00
N GLN A 74 -0.75 14.00 -4.73
CA GLN A 74 -0.73 13.97 -6.20
C GLN A 74 -1.70 14.99 -6.81
N MET A 75 -2.95 15.06 -6.32
CA MET A 75 -3.92 16.03 -6.84
C MET A 75 -3.52 17.49 -6.56
N VAL A 76 -2.81 17.77 -5.47
CA VAL A 76 -2.31 19.13 -5.20
C VAL A 76 -1.14 19.46 -6.13
N GLU A 77 -0.21 18.51 -6.31
CA GLU A 77 0.95 18.66 -7.18
C GLU A 77 0.54 18.86 -8.64
N GLU A 78 -0.39 18.05 -9.16
CA GLU A 78 -0.94 18.20 -10.52
C GLU A 78 -1.54 19.59 -10.76
N ARG A 79 -2.20 20.17 -9.74
CA ARG A 79 -2.73 21.53 -9.87
C ARG A 79 -1.65 22.59 -9.83
N ILE A 80 -0.61 22.41 -9.02
CA ILE A 80 0.54 23.30 -9.01
C ILE A 80 1.22 23.28 -10.37
N ASP A 81 1.45 22.10 -10.94
CA ASP A 81 2.10 21.95 -12.24
C ASP A 81 1.27 22.56 -13.37
N LYS A 82 -0.06 22.38 -13.35
CA LYS A 82 -0.96 23.08 -14.28
C LYS A 82 -0.78 24.60 -14.23
N VAL A 83 -0.68 25.17 -13.03
CA VAL A 83 -0.50 26.62 -12.87
C VAL A 83 0.89 27.06 -13.31
N LYS A 84 1.93 26.26 -13.05
CA LYS A 84 3.28 26.49 -13.57
C LYS A 84 3.28 26.53 -15.09
N ASP A 85 2.63 25.57 -15.75
CA ASP A 85 2.55 25.51 -17.21
C ASP A 85 1.84 26.72 -17.81
N VAL A 86 0.77 27.19 -17.15
CA VAL A 86 0.07 28.43 -17.54
C VAL A 86 1.00 29.64 -17.43
N VAL A 87 1.76 29.78 -16.34
CA VAL A 87 2.72 30.88 -16.15
C VAL A 87 3.89 30.77 -17.14
N ALA A 88 4.42 29.56 -17.35
CA ALA A 88 5.49 29.29 -18.30
C ALA A 88 5.09 29.69 -19.72
N THR A 89 3.83 29.41 -20.12
CA THR A 89 3.29 29.85 -21.42
C THR A 89 3.33 31.37 -21.57
N MET A 90 3.00 32.13 -20.51
CA MET A 90 3.07 33.60 -20.54
C MET A 90 4.50 34.11 -20.56
N ILE A 91 5.41 33.45 -19.85
CA ILE A 91 6.84 33.77 -19.90
C ILE A 91 7.41 33.51 -21.28
N SER A 92 7.10 32.39 -21.93
CA SER A 92 7.55 32.13 -23.30
C SER A 92 7.02 33.16 -24.31
N GLN A 93 5.81 33.69 -24.09
CA GLN A 93 5.31 34.82 -24.90
C GLN A 93 6.10 36.11 -24.64
N ALA A 94 6.43 36.40 -23.38
CA ALA A 94 7.27 37.54 -23.01
C ALA A 94 8.69 37.41 -23.59
N GLU A 95 9.30 36.23 -23.54
CA GLU A 95 10.61 35.91 -24.11
C GLU A 95 10.63 36.14 -25.63
N ARG A 96 9.62 35.67 -26.36
CA ARG A 96 9.50 35.91 -27.80
C ARG A 96 9.47 37.40 -28.12
N LEU A 97 8.69 38.17 -27.37
CA LEU A 97 8.56 39.62 -27.57
C LEU A 97 9.82 40.38 -27.13
N ASP A 98 10.50 39.92 -26.08
CA ASP A 98 11.78 40.49 -25.66
C ASP A 98 12.86 40.28 -26.74
N ALA A 99 12.82 39.14 -27.44
CA ALA A 99 13.69 38.91 -28.60
C ALA A 99 13.40 39.88 -29.76
N GLU A 100 12.14 40.22 -30.05
CA GLU A 100 11.77 41.27 -31.02
C GLU A 100 12.30 42.65 -30.60
N VAL A 101 12.23 42.96 -29.30
CA VAL A 101 12.76 44.20 -28.72
C VAL A 101 14.28 44.26 -28.85
N ALA A 102 14.98 43.18 -28.56
CA ALA A 102 16.44 43.08 -28.72
C ALA A 102 16.89 43.25 -30.17
N GLN A 103 16.04 42.88 -31.14
CA GLN A 103 16.27 43.08 -32.57
C GLN A 103 15.86 44.48 -33.08
N GLY A 104 15.34 45.36 -32.20
CA GLY A 104 14.88 46.70 -32.56
C GLY A 104 13.59 46.72 -33.38
N GLN A 105 12.87 45.60 -33.48
CA GLN A 105 11.61 45.50 -34.23
C GLN A 105 10.43 46.12 -33.48
N ARG A 106 10.54 46.24 -32.15
CA ARG A 106 9.48 46.75 -31.28
C ARG A 106 10.09 47.48 -30.08
N THR A 107 9.35 48.45 -29.52
CA THR A 107 9.74 49.05 -28.24
C THR A 107 9.41 48.10 -27.08
N ARG A 108 10.18 48.20 -25.98
CA ARG A 108 9.90 47.44 -24.75
C ARG A 108 8.51 47.73 -24.19
N GLN A 109 8.05 48.97 -24.27
CA GLN A 109 6.74 49.37 -23.77
C GLN A 109 5.61 48.74 -24.58
N ASP A 110 5.73 48.69 -25.91
CA ASP A 110 4.74 48.04 -26.77
C ASP A 110 4.72 46.52 -26.55
N ALA A 111 5.89 45.90 -26.36
CA ALA A 111 6.01 44.48 -26.03
C ALA A 111 5.32 44.13 -24.69
N GLN A 112 5.61 44.90 -23.64
CA GLN A 112 4.98 44.73 -22.33
C GLN A 112 3.46 44.94 -22.41
N THR A 113 3.01 45.98 -23.12
CA THR A 113 1.58 46.26 -23.29
C THR A 113 0.84 45.10 -23.94
N LEU A 114 1.44 44.45 -24.95
CA LEU A 114 0.83 43.29 -25.62
C LEU A 114 0.62 42.10 -24.67
N VAL A 115 1.62 41.80 -23.83
CA VAL A 115 1.51 40.73 -22.84
C VAL A 115 0.47 41.08 -21.78
N LEU A 116 0.50 42.31 -21.25
CA LEU A 116 -0.43 42.73 -20.21
C LEU A 116 -1.89 42.79 -20.70
N ASP A 117 -2.15 43.21 -21.94
CA ASP A 117 -3.51 43.15 -22.53
C ASP A 117 -3.99 41.70 -22.69
N THR A 118 -3.08 40.79 -23.09
CA THR A 118 -3.38 39.35 -23.15
C THR A 118 -3.78 38.82 -21.77
N LEU A 119 -3.04 39.18 -20.72
CA LEU A 119 -3.34 38.77 -19.34
C LEU A 119 -4.70 39.30 -18.86
N ASN A 120 -5.06 40.54 -19.20
CA ASN A 120 -6.33 41.14 -18.76
C ASN A 120 -7.56 40.44 -19.36
N ARG A 121 -7.39 39.65 -20.43
CA ARG A 121 -8.46 38.88 -21.09
C ARG A 121 -8.37 37.38 -20.82
N ALA A 122 -7.19 36.88 -20.44
CA ALA A 122 -6.94 35.46 -20.24
C ALA A 122 -7.57 34.96 -18.94
N LYS A 123 -8.63 34.16 -19.09
CA LYS A 123 -9.21 33.34 -18.03
C LYS A 123 -9.27 31.89 -18.48
N TYR A 124 -9.13 30.97 -17.53
CA TYR A 124 -9.22 29.53 -17.74
C TYR A 124 -10.03 28.90 -16.60
N ASP A 125 -10.22 27.59 -16.61
CA ASP A 125 -11.01 26.87 -15.60
C ASP A 125 -12.38 27.52 -15.35
N ASP A 126 -13.15 27.63 -16.44
CA ASP A 126 -14.51 28.20 -16.46
C ASP A 126 -14.60 29.62 -15.86
N GLY A 127 -13.53 30.41 -16.00
CA GLY A 127 -13.47 31.79 -15.54
C GLY A 127 -12.94 31.97 -14.13
N THR A 128 -12.61 30.88 -13.42
CA THR A 128 -12.08 30.92 -12.05
C THR A 128 -10.56 31.04 -11.99
N GLY A 129 -9.87 30.52 -13.02
CA GLY A 129 -8.42 30.60 -13.21
C GLY A 129 -8.05 31.86 -13.99
N TYR A 130 -6.99 32.53 -13.55
CA TYR A 130 -6.52 33.77 -14.16
C TYR A 130 -5.05 34.01 -13.81
N VAL A 131 -4.35 34.74 -14.68
CA VAL A 131 -2.97 35.17 -14.47
C VAL A 131 -2.97 36.66 -14.15
N ILE A 132 -2.18 37.07 -13.16
CA ILE A 132 -1.94 38.46 -12.79
C ILE A 132 -0.45 38.79 -12.98
N ALA A 133 -0.16 40.05 -13.25
CA ALA A 133 1.20 40.55 -13.32
C ALA A 133 1.41 41.69 -12.33
N MET A 134 2.58 41.72 -11.69
CA MET A 134 3.02 42.84 -10.87
C MET A 134 4.47 43.22 -11.20
N SER A 135 4.85 44.47 -10.94
CA SER A 135 6.25 44.90 -11.00
C SER A 135 7.04 44.32 -9.83
N ASP A 136 8.36 44.23 -9.97
CA ASP A 136 9.29 43.89 -8.89
C ASP A 136 9.35 44.93 -7.75
N THR A 137 8.78 46.13 -7.98
CA THR A 137 8.51 47.15 -6.96
C THR A 137 7.18 46.96 -6.23
N GLY A 138 6.35 46.01 -6.65
CA GLY A 138 5.10 45.67 -5.97
C GLY A 138 3.92 46.54 -6.39
N VAL A 139 3.79 46.81 -7.68
CA VAL A 139 2.64 47.50 -8.28
C VAL A 139 1.92 46.54 -9.21
N TRP A 140 0.59 46.46 -9.13
CA TRP A 140 -0.19 45.64 -10.06
C TRP A 140 -0.10 46.19 -11.48
N LEU A 141 0.23 45.33 -12.45
CA LEU A 141 0.36 45.68 -13.88
C LEU A 141 -0.79 45.12 -14.72
N ALA A 142 -1.30 43.93 -14.37
CA ALA A 142 -2.46 43.33 -15.02
C ALA A 142 -3.23 42.44 -14.04
N ASN A 143 -4.57 42.50 -14.11
CA ASN A 143 -5.46 41.69 -13.29
C ASN A 143 -6.84 41.56 -13.95
N ALA A 144 -7.14 40.40 -14.55
CA ALA A 144 -8.39 40.15 -15.27
C ALA A 144 -9.66 40.10 -14.41
N VAL A 145 -9.52 40.01 -13.08
CA VAL A 145 -10.64 39.90 -12.14
C VAL A 145 -10.84 41.13 -11.28
N ALA A 146 -9.79 41.91 -11.09
CA ALA A 146 -9.81 43.17 -10.37
C ALA A 146 -9.04 44.25 -11.16
N PRO A 147 -9.52 44.66 -12.36
CA PRO A 147 -8.84 45.66 -13.18
C PRO A 147 -8.64 46.99 -12.46
N GLU A 148 -9.54 47.34 -11.54
CA GLU A 148 -9.49 48.54 -10.70
C GLU A 148 -8.27 48.58 -9.77
N LYS A 149 -7.60 47.44 -9.53
CA LYS A 149 -6.37 47.38 -8.73
C LYS A 149 -5.10 47.69 -9.53
N VAL A 150 -5.16 47.69 -10.86
CA VAL A 150 -3.99 47.99 -11.70
C VAL A 150 -3.45 49.39 -11.37
N GLY A 151 -2.14 49.51 -11.16
CA GLY A 151 -1.47 50.74 -10.72
C GLY A 151 -1.39 50.93 -9.20
N SER A 152 -2.10 50.12 -8.40
CA SER A 152 -2.01 50.19 -6.93
C SER A 152 -0.87 49.32 -6.38
N SER A 153 -0.38 49.69 -5.18
CA SER A 153 0.68 48.96 -4.49
C SER A 153 0.16 47.70 -3.79
N VAL A 154 0.97 46.64 -3.78
CA VAL A 154 0.71 45.39 -3.04
C VAL A 154 1.18 45.43 -1.59
N ALA A 155 1.88 46.49 -1.14
CA ALA A 155 2.52 46.52 0.19
C ALA A 155 1.52 46.29 1.35
N SER A 156 0.32 46.87 1.26
CA SER A 156 -0.75 46.70 2.24
C SER A 156 -1.64 45.49 1.99
N LEU A 157 -1.37 44.69 0.93
CA LEU A 157 -2.18 43.53 0.60
C LEU A 157 -2.07 42.48 1.71
N ARG A 158 -3.22 42.12 2.26
CA ARG A 158 -3.38 41.03 3.22
C ARG A 158 -4.29 39.95 2.64
N ASP A 159 -4.07 38.71 3.07
CA ASP A 159 -5.01 37.63 2.78
C ASP A 159 -6.18 37.65 3.79
N ALA A 160 -7.18 36.79 3.60
CA ALA A 160 -8.35 36.73 4.49
C ALA A 160 -8.01 36.29 5.94
N THR A 161 -6.80 35.78 6.18
CA THR A 161 -6.29 35.41 7.51
C THR A 161 -5.42 36.51 8.15
N GLY A 162 -5.26 37.65 7.47
CA GLY A 162 -4.47 38.79 7.95
C GLY A 162 -2.97 38.70 7.63
N GLN A 163 -2.52 37.70 6.88
CA GLN A 163 -1.11 37.52 6.54
C GLN A 163 -0.66 38.52 5.46
N PRO A 164 0.61 38.98 5.48
CA PRO A 164 1.15 39.95 4.52
C PRO A 164 1.38 39.33 3.13
N LEU A 165 0.30 39.16 2.37
CA LEU A 165 0.32 38.49 1.07
C LEU A 165 1.22 39.20 0.06
N GLY A 166 1.15 40.53 -0.04
CA GLY A 166 1.97 41.29 -0.99
C GLY A 166 3.47 41.16 -0.73
N GLU A 167 3.88 41.19 0.54
CA GLU A 167 5.28 41.01 0.94
C GLU A 167 5.78 39.59 0.59
N LYS A 168 4.96 38.56 0.83
CA LYS A 168 5.29 37.18 0.48
C LYS A 168 5.44 36.99 -1.03
N LEU A 169 4.54 37.58 -1.83
CA LEU A 169 4.62 37.54 -3.30
C LEU A 169 5.89 38.24 -3.81
N LEU A 170 6.22 39.42 -3.26
CA LEU A 170 7.45 40.14 -3.59
C LEU A 170 8.70 39.35 -3.22
N ALA A 171 8.71 38.70 -2.06
CA ALA A 171 9.82 37.86 -1.62
C ALA A 171 10.06 36.69 -2.60
N LEU A 172 9.00 36.01 -3.04
CA LEU A 172 9.10 34.95 -4.04
C LEU A 172 9.57 35.47 -5.40
N GLY A 173 9.07 36.61 -5.86
CA GLY A 173 9.55 37.24 -7.09
C GLY A 173 11.04 37.62 -7.03
N ARG A 174 11.55 38.03 -5.86
CA ARG A 174 12.98 38.29 -5.66
C ARG A 174 13.83 37.02 -5.71
N LEU A 175 13.31 35.89 -5.25
CA LEU A 175 13.95 34.58 -5.37
C LEU A 175 13.95 34.06 -6.82
N GLY A 176 13.03 34.57 -7.65
CA GLY A 176 12.87 34.21 -9.06
C GLY A 176 11.59 33.42 -9.30
N GLU A 177 11.29 32.45 -8.44
CA GLU A 177 10.06 31.66 -8.52
C GLU A 177 9.66 31.07 -7.16
N GLY A 178 8.42 30.57 -7.08
CA GLY A 178 7.99 29.72 -5.97
C GLY A 178 6.48 29.62 -5.82
N THR A 179 6.05 28.77 -4.89
CA THR A 179 4.64 28.52 -4.61
C THR A 179 4.23 29.11 -3.27
N LEU A 180 3.03 29.66 -3.18
CA LEU A 180 2.44 30.21 -1.96
C LEU A 180 1.00 29.74 -1.78
N ALA A 181 0.69 29.21 -0.59
CA ALA A 181 -0.68 28.93 -0.17
C ALA A 181 -1.21 30.06 0.72
N TYR A 182 -2.44 30.52 0.46
CA TYR A 182 -3.11 31.61 1.18
C TYR A 182 -4.63 31.56 0.94
N THR A 183 -5.40 32.37 1.66
CA THR A 183 -6.87 32.40 1.52
C THR A 183 -7.32 33.67 0.81
N TYR A 184 -8.06 33.54 -0.29
CA TYR A 184 -8.49 34.66 -1.12
C TYR A 184 -9.86 34.45 -1.76
N HIS A 185 -10.53 35.53 -2.14
CA HIS A 185 -11.86 35.48 -2.75
C HIS A 185 -11.83 34.86 -4.15
N LYS A 186 -12.70 33.88 -4.40
CA LYS A 186 -12.90 33.26 -5.72
C LYS A 186 -13.68 34.23 -6.62
N PRO A 187 -13.35 34.37 -7.93
CA PRO A 187 -14.12 35.22 -8.83
C PRO A 187 -15.62 34.89 -8.76
N GLY A 188 -16.46 35.90 -8.52
CA GLY A 188 -17.92 35.70 -8.39
C GLY A 188 -18.39 35.15 -7.04
N SER A 189 -17.53 35.06 -6.04
CA SER A 189 -17.89 34.67 -4.67
C SER A 189 -17.25 35.59 -3.63
N ASP A 190 -18.05 36.05 -2.67
CA ASP A 190 -17.56 36.87 -1.55
C ASP A 190 -16.91 36.02 -0.44
N THR A 191 -17.01 34.69 -0.51
CA THR A 191 -16.42 33.81 0.49
C THR A 191 -14.94 33.56 0.16
N PRO A 192 -14.01 33.89 1.08
CA PRO A 192 -12.60 33.54 0.90
C PRO A 192 -12.42 32.02 0.86
N GLN A 193 -11.61 31.53 -0.08
CA GLN A 193 -11.29 30.12 -0.25
C GLN A 193 -9.77 29.89 -0.21
N PRO A 194 -9.30 28.72 0.24
CA PRO A 194 -7.88 28.37 0.16
C PRO A 194 -7.43 28.32 -1.30
N LYS A 195 -6.35 29.04 -1.60
CA LYS A 195 -5.74 29.17 -2.92
C LYS A 195 -4.25 28.81 -2.83
N ILE A 196 -3.75 28.11 -3.84
CA ILE A 196 -2.32 27.89 -4.04
C ILE A 196 -1.94 28.60 -5.34
N SER A 197 -0.97 29.49 -5.27
CA SER A 197 -0.46 30.22 -6.42
C SER A 197 1.00 29.94 -6.66
N TYR A 198 1.37 29.91 -7.93
CA TYR A 198 2.75 29.88 -8.40
C TYR A 198 3.15 31.27 -8.88
N VAL A 199 4.37 31.66 -8.56
CA VAL A 199 4.97 32.96 -8.84
C VAL A 199 6.23 32.70 -9.66
N GLN A 200 6.43 33.44 -10.74
CA GLN A 200 7.68 33.43 -11.49
C GLN A 200 7.99 34.81 -12.06
N ARG A 201 9.23 35.26 -11.88
CA ARG A 201 9.74 36.54 -12.36
C ARG A 201 10.35 36.39 -13.74
N PHE A 202 9.91 37.23 -14.66
CA PHE A 202 10.61 37.49 -15.91
C PHE A 202 11.60 38.65 -15.70
N ALA A 203 12.87 38.29 -15.48
CA ALA A 203 13.93 39.22 -15.09
C ALA A 203 14.17 40.37 -16.08
N PRO A 204 14.18 40.18 -17.42
CA PRO A 204 14.45 41.28 -18.38
C PRO A 204 13.51 42.47 -18.20
N TRP A 205 12.26 42.20 -17.84
CA TRP A 205 11.22 43.23 -17.69
C TRP A 205 10.97 43.67 -16.26
N GLY A 206 11.46 42.95 -15.26
CA GLY A 206 11.12 43.20 -13.85
C GLY A 206 9.64 42.90 -13.56
N ILE A 207 9.03 41.99 -14.34
CA ILE A 207 7.61 41.62 -14.20
C ILE A 207 7.51 40.25 -13.53
N ILE A 208 6.63 40.14 -12.55
CA ILE A 208 6.34 38.92 -11.83
C ILE A 208 4.96 38.44 -12.25
N PHE A 209 4.91 37.26 -12.86
CA PHE A 209 3.69 36.57 -13.26
C PHE A 209 3.24 35.66 -12.12
N ILE A 210 1.96 35.71 -11.82
CA ILE A 210 1.36 34.93 -10.74
C ILE A 210 0.09 34.31 -11.28
N SER A 211 -0.09 33.03 -11.04
CA SER A 211 -1.33 32.32 -11.31
C SER A 211 -1.63 31.39 -10.16
N GLY A 212 -2.88 30.94 -10.01
CA GLY A 212 -3.20 30.02 -8.92
C GLY A 212 -4.56 29.35 -9.05
N VAL A 213 -4.70 28.27 -8.29
CA VAL A 213 -5.89 27.41 -8.24
C VAL A 213 -6.50 27.42 -6.85
N TYR A 214 -7.82 27.39 -6.79
CA TYR A 214 -8.55 27.19 -5.55
C TYR A 214 -8.61 25.70 -5.20
N ARG A 215 -8.56 25.40 -3.90
CA ARG A 215 -8.51 24.03 -3.40
C ARG A 215 -9.89 23.43 -3.10
N ASP A 216 -10.94 24.23 -3.08
CA ASP A 216 -12.32 23.79 -2.84
C ASP A 216 -12.78 22.70 -3.85
N ASP A 217 -12.46 22.89 -5.12
CA ASP A 217 -12.83 21.94 -6.19
C ASP A 217 -12.05 20.61 -6.08
N LEU A 218 -10.84 20.64 -5.48
CA LEU A 218 -10.04 19.45 -5.20
C LEU A 218 -10.66 18.62 -4.08
N ASP A 219 -11.08 19.27 -2.99
CA ASP A 219 -11.60 18.55 -1.83
C ASP A 219 -12.90 17.80 -2.20
N GLN A 220 -13.76 18.38 -3.04
CA GLN A 220 -14.96 17.68 -3.55
C GLN A 220 -14.62 16.44 -4.39
N SER A 221 -13.64 16.58 -5.29
CA SER A 221 -13.17 15.47 -6.14
C SER A 221 -12.53 14.37 -5.28
N PHE A 222 -11.75 14.75 -4.27
CA PHE A 222 -11.14 13.86 -3.30
C PHE A 222 -12.18 13.06 -2.51
N PHE A 223 -13.20 13.73 -1.95
CA PHE A 223 -14.24 13.05 -1.17
C PHE A 223 -15.05 12.07 -2.00
N LYS A 224 -15.28 12.35 -3.29
CA LYS A 224 -15.93 11.41 -4.20
C LYS A 224 -15.12 10.14 -4.38
N ILE A 225 -13.82 10.26 -4.64
CA ILE A 225 -12.93 9.11 -4.82
C ILE A 225 -12.79 8.34 -3.50
N LEU A 226 -12.62 9.05 -2.39
CA LEU A 226 -12.53 8.46 -1.05
C LEU A 226 -13.80 7.69 -0.68
N GLY A 227 -14.98 8.23 -1.02
CA GLY A 227 -16.26 7.55 -0.85
C GLY A 227 -16.32 6.21 -1.60
N ILE A 228 -15.93 6.19 -2.87
CA ILE A 228 -15.88 4.95 -3.67
C ILE A 228 -14.88 3.95 -3.07
N MET A 229 -13.67 4.39 -2.73
CA MET A 229 -12.64 3.52 -2.13
C MET A 229 -13.07 2.95 -0.78
N SER A 230 -13.74 3.77 0.05
CA SER A 230 -14.27 3.34 1.35
C SER A 230 -15.41 2.32 1.18
N ALA A 231 -16.31 2.51 0.23
CA ALA A 231 -17.40 1.58 -0.06
C ALA A 231 -16.86 0.21 -0.54
N LEU A 232 -15.87 0.21 -1.43
CA LEU A 232 -15.20 -1.01 -1.89
C LEU A 232 -14.49 -1.72 -0.74
N SER A 233 -13.72 -0.98 0.07
CA SER A 233 -13.02 -1.53 1.23
C SER A 233 -13.99 -2.15 2.24
N PHE A 234 -15.11 -1.48 2.51
CA PHE A 234 -16.17 -1.97 3.38
C PHE A 234 -16.80 -3.26 2.83
N GLY A 235 -17.05 -3.34 1.51
CA GLY A 235 -17.54 -4.55 0.86
C GLY A 235 -16.59 -5.74 1.03
N VAL A 236 -15.28 -5.53 0.89
CA VAL A 236 -14.26 -6.58 1.09
C VAL A 236 -14.21 -7.04 2.55
N ILE A 237 -14.31 -6.11 3.51
CA ILE A 237 -14.36 -6.44 4.94
C ILE A 237 -15.61 -7.27 5.27
N LEU A 238 -16.77 -6.90 4.73
CA LEU A 238 -18.00 -7.67 4.92
C LEU A 238 -17.90 -9.07 4.29
N MET A 239 -17.32 -9.18 3.09
CA MET A 239 -17.15 -10.46 2.39
C MET A 239 -16.23 -11.40 3.17
N THR A 240 -15.06 -10.91 3.58
CA THR A 240 -14.07 -11.69 4.35
C THR A 240 -14.57 -12.03 5.75
N GLY A 241 -15.25 -11.10 6.43
CA GLY A 241 -15.90 -11.35 7.71
C GLY A 241 -17.01 -12.39 7.62
N SER A 242 -17.84 -12.35 6.58
CA SER A 242 -18.88 -13.34 6.32
C SER A 242 -18.30 -14.75 6.11
N LEU A 243 -17.21 -14.84 5.34
CA LEU A 243 -16.50 -16.10 5.13
C LEU A 243 -15.95 -16.68 6.45
N LEU A 244 -15.39 -15.83 7.32
CA LEU A 244 -14.93 -16.25 8.65
C LEU A 244 -16.08 -16.82 9.49
N LEU A 245 -17.26 -16.19 9.48
CA LEU A 245 -18.43 -16.66 10.22
C LEU A 245 -18.91 -18.04 9.73
N ILE A 246 -18.89 -18.27 8.42
CA ILE A 246 -19.25 -19.57 7.82
C ILE A 246 -18.25 -20.65 8.26
N LEU A 247 -16.94 -20.39 8.13
CA LEU A 247 -15.88 -21.34 8.51
C LEU A 247 -15.88 -21.64 10.01
N SER A 248 -16.06 -20.62 10.84
CA SER A 248 -16.12 -20.75 12.31
C SER A 248 -17.28 -21.64 12.75
N ARG A 249 -18.43 -21.52 12.08
CA ARG A 249 -19.60 -22.39 12.32
C ARG A 249 -19.41 -23.80 11.76
N GLY A 250 -18.80 -23.94 10.58
CA GLY A 250 -18.68 -25.20 9.87
C GLY A 250 -17.59 -26.14 10.40
N ILE A 251 -16.46 -25.61 10.88
CA ILE A 251 -15.29 -26.40 11.25
C ILE A 251 -15.08 -26.43 12.77
N THR A 252 -15.17 -25.26 13.42
CA THR A 252 -14.72 -25.14 14.81
C THR A 252 -15.72 -25.74 15.81
N ARG A 253 -17.03 -25.64 15.53
CA ARG A 253 -18.06 -26.23 16.40
C ARG A 253 -18.05 -27.77 16.42
N PRO A 254 -17.96 -28.48 15.27
CA PRO A 254 -17.88 -29.94 15.28
C PRO A 254 -16.61 -30.48 15.93
N LEU A 255 -15.47 -29.79 15.78
CA LEU A 255 -14.21 -30.20 16.41
C LEU A 255 -14.25 -30.06 17.94
N GLU A 256 -14.89 -29.00 18.46
CA GLU A 256 -15.12 -28.85 19.91
C GLU A 256 -16.03 -29.95 20.45
N SER A 257 -17.12 -30.26 19.75
CA SER A 257 -18.03 -31.34 20.14
C SER A 257 -17.37 -32.73 20.10
N LEU A 258 -16.52 -33.00 19.09
CA LEU A 258 -15.78 -34.26 19.00
C LEU A 258 -14.77 -34.40 20.14
N LYS A 259 -14.03 -33.33 20.47
CA LYS A 259 -13.11 -33.31 21.62
C LYS A 259 -13.83 -33.63 22.91
N GLU A 260 -14.98 -33.00 23.15
CA GLU A 260 -15.78 -33.22 24.35
C GLU A 260 -16.27 -34.67 24.47
N LYS A 261 -16.76 -35.26 23.36
CA LYS A 261 -17.17 -36.67 23.33
C LYS A 261 -16.02 -37.64 23.55
N MET A 262 -14.83 -37.36 23.01
CA MET A 262 -13.63 -38.18 23.23
C MET A 262 -13.14 -38.10 24.69
N VAL A 263 -13.24 -36.94 25.33
CA VAL A 263 -12.91 -36.79 26.76
C VAL A 263 -13.89 -37.58 27.63
N ARG A 264 -15.19 -37.56 27.33
CA ARG A 264 -16.20 -38.33 28.09
C ARG A 264 -16.03 -39.84 27.97
N LEU A 265 -15.68 -40.34 26.77
CA LEU A 265 -15.33 -41.74 26.55
C LEU A 265 -14.06 -42.16 27.32
N ALA A 266 -13.06 -41.28 27.42
CA ALA A 266 -11.84 -41.53 28.18
C ALA A 266 -12.10 -41.58 29.72
N HIS A 267 -13.15 -40.92 30.20
CA HIS A 267 -13.57 -40.96 31.61
C HIS A 267 -14.55 -42.10 31.92
N ASN A 268 -14.62 -43.13 31.06
CA ASN A 268 -15.37 -44.37 31.27
C ASN A 268 -16.91 -44.20 31.31
N GLU A 269 -17.45 -43.15 30.68
CA GLU A 269 -18.89 -43.01 30.40
C GLU A 269 -19.23 -43.71 29.07
N TRP A 270 -19.67 -44.97 29.12
CA TRP A 270 -19.90 -45.82 27.94
C TRP A 270 -21.23 -45.55 27.20
N SER A 271 -22.06 -44.62 27.66
CA SER A 271 -23.38 -44.32 27.07
C SER A 271 -23.36 -43.10 26.13
N VAL A 272 -22.35 -42.98 25.28
CA VAL A 272 -22.30 -41.91 24.27
C VAL A 272 -22.87 -42.43 22.95
N THR A 273 -24.10 -42.05 22.64
CA THR A 273 -24.70 -42.27 21.32
C THR A 273 -24.01 -41.37 20.29
N LEU A 274 -23.28 -42.00 19.36
CA LEU A 274 -22.75 -41.34 18.16
C LEU A 274 -23.91 -41.16 17.17
N GLU A 275 -24.75 -40.16 17.39
CA GLU A 275 -25.65 -39.67 16.34
C GLU A 275 -24.78 -39.09 15.22
N GLU A 276 -24.63 -39.84 14.14
CA GLU A 276 -24.09 -39.37 12.87
C GLU A 276 -24.99 -38.23 12.36
N GLY A 277 -24.58 -36.99 12.61
CA GLY A 277 -25.27 -35.81 12.10
C GLY A 277 -25.46 -35.94 10.58
N LYS A 278 -26.72 -35.95 10.14
CA LYS A 278 -27.15 -36.04 8.73
C LYS A 278 -26.30 -35.15 7.83
N ARG A 279 -25.26 -35.73 7.20
CA ARG A 279 -24.54 -35.11 6.09
C ARG A 279 -25.49 -35.07 4.89
N ARG A 280 -25.95 -33.87 4.52
CA ARG A 280 -26.50 -33.60 3.18
C ARG A 280 -25.34 -33.57 2.17
N SER A 281 -24.79 -34.73 1.86
CA SER A 281 -23.99 -34.94 0.65
C SER A 281 -24.57 -36.13 -0.08
N LYS A 282 -25.00 -35.93 -1.34
CA LYS A 282 -25.51 -37.00 -2.22
C LYS A 282 -24.58 -38.22 -2.13
N PRO A 283 -25.07 -39.42 -1.79
CA PRO A 283 -24.23 -40.60 -1.78
C PRO A 283 -23.91 -40.98 -3.23
N ALA A 284 -22.64 -40.82 -3.61
CA ALA A 284 -22.10 -41.60 -4.71
C ALA A 284 -22.15 -43.06 -4.27
N ALA A 285 -22.90 -43.87 -5.02
CA ALA A 285 -23.06 -45.28 -4.79
C ALA A 285 -21.73 -46.03 -4.94
N CYS A 286 -21.33 -46.81 -3.93
CA CYS A 286 -20.71 -48.14 -4.07
C CYS A 286 -20.43 -48.76 -2.68
N PRO A 287 -20.33 -50.10 -2.55
CA PRO A 287 -21.22 -50.84 -1.66
C PRO A 287 -20.50 -51.57 -0.52
N LYS A 288 -21.24 -51.76 0.57
CA LYS A 288 -21.27 -52.95 1.45
C LYS A 288 -20.03 -53.86 1.39
N ARG A 289 -18.92 -53.46 2.02
CA ARG A 289 -17.85 -54.41 2.40
C ARG A 289 -17.17 -54.16 3.76
N ALA A 290 -17.41 -53.02 4.40
CA ALA A 290 -16.83 -52.72 5.73
C ALA A 290 -17.65 -53.27 6.92
N ALA A 291 -18.94 -53.58 6.72
CA ALA A 291 -19.82 -54.03 7.81
C ALA A 291 -19.61 -55.50 8.28
N ALA A 292 -18.73 -56.26 7.60
CA ALA A 292 -18.46 -57.66 7.95
C ALA A 292 -17.26 -57.84 8.90
N VAL A 293 -16.45 -56.81 9.14
CA VAL A 293 -15.23 -56.91 9.96
C VAL A 293 -15.52 -56.69 11.45
N GLY A 294 -16.49 -55.85 11.80
CA GLY A 294 -16.83 -55.56 13.20
C GLY A 294 -17.53 -56.69 13.96
N LYS A 295 -18.32 -57.54 13.27
CA LYS A 295 -19.08 -58.63 13.93
C LYS A 295 -18.23 -59.87 14.27
N ARG A 296 -17.08 -60.09 13.62
CA ARG A 296 -16.22 -61.25 13.93
C ARG A 296 -15.31 -61.04 15.15
N ALA A 297 -15.07 -59.81 15.58
CA ALA A 297 -14.24 -59.53 16.74
C ALA A 297 -14.98 -59.74 18.08
N GLN A 298 -16.32 -59.72 18.07
CA GLN A 298 -17.14 -59.86 19.28
C GLN A 298 -17.33 -61.33 19.72
N ASP A 299 -17.26 -62.28 18.78
CA ASP A 299 -17.44 -63.72 19.08
C ASP A 299 -16.17 -64.42 19.59
N LEU A 300 -15.01 -63.76 19.55
CA LEU A 300 -13.72 -64.36 19.97
C LEU A 300 -13.37 -64.16 21.46
N CYS A 301 -14.14 -63.36 22.21
CA CYS A 301 -13.88 -63.10 23.63
C CYS A 301 -14.67 -63.99 24.61
N VAL A 302 -15.42 -65.00 24.15
CA VAL A 302 -16.16 -65.92 25.03
C VAL A 302 -15.70 -67.36 24.80
N ARG A 303 -14.61 -67.76 25.45
CA ARG A 303 -14.36 -69.15 25.87
C ARG A 303 -13.22 -69.22 26.88
N PRO A 304 -13.46 -69.62 28.14
CA PRO A 304 -12.39 -69.94 29.07
C PRO A 304 -11.93 -71.38 28.79
N ARG A 305 -10.64 -71.59 28.53
CA ARG A 305 -10.07 -72.95 28.57
C ARG A 305 -8.77 -72.93 29.36
N SER A 306 -8.83 -73.60 30.51
CA SER A 306 -7.74 -73.92 31.41
C SER A 306 -6.71 -74.83 30.73
N SER A 307 -5.42 -74.48 30.82
CA SER A 307 -4.32 -75.43 31.06
C SER A 307 -2.97 -74.74 31.25
N ARG A 308 -2.15 -75.39 32.08
CA ARG A 308 -0.90 -74.99 32.73
C ARG A 308 0.27 -74.56 31.81
N ARG A 309 1.04 -73.60 32.33
CA ARG A 309 2.53 -73.43 32.38
C ARG A 309 3.36 -73.77 31.13
N ARG A 310 4.07 -72.76 30.59
CA ARG A 310 5.55 -72.59 30.65
C ARG A 310 5.97 -71.32 29.89
N THR A 311 6.66 -70.40 30.57
CA THR A 311 7.63 -69.43 30.02
C THR A 311 8.90 -70.20 29.59
N PRO A 312 9.81 -69.71 28.70
CA PRO A 312 10.35 -68.34 28.71
C PRO A 312 10.78 -67.68 27.37
N THR A 313 11.06 -66.36 27.47
CA THR A 313 12.10 -65.54 26.81
C THR A 313 12.08 -65.20 25.30
N THR A 314 12.15 -63.88 25.08
CA THR A 314 12.77 -63.07 24.00
C THR A 314 12.02 -62.76 22.68
N PRO A 315 12.16 -61.51 22.16
CA PRO A 315 11.22 -60.90 21.24
C PRO A 315 11.67 -61.02 19.77
N ILE A 316 10.76 -61.41 18.89
CA ILE A 316 10.97 -61.34 17.44
C ILE A 316 10.53 -59.94 16.97
N LEU A 317 11.52 -59.04 16.96
CA LEU A 317 11.65 -58.00 15.94
C LEU A 317 11.73 -58.70 14.58
N ALA A 318 10.67 -58.65 13.79
CA ALA A 318 10.68 -58.73 12.32
C ALA A 318 9.24 -58.95 11.82
N CYS A 319 8.57 -57.88 11.39
CA CYS A 319 7.74 -57.92 10.20
C CYS A 319 7.31 -56.49 9.81
N CYS A 320 8.04 -55.98 8.83
CA CYS A 320 7.62 -55.01 7.81
C CYS A 320 7.32 -53.56 8.24
N GLU A 321 8.42 -52.79 8.30
CA GLU A 321 8.53 -51.53 7.56
C GLU A 321 7.90 -51.63 6.15
N PHE A 322 7.03 -50.68 5.80
CA PHE A 322 6.76 -50.36 4.41
C PHE A 322 7.08 -48.88 4.22
N GLU A 323 8.24 -48.65 3.61
CA GLU A 323 8.86 -47.37 3.35
C GLU A 323 8.07 -46.58 2.29
N ILE A 324 7.93 -45.28 2.53
CA ILE A 324 7.42 -44.27 1.61
C ILE A 324 8.52 -43.97 0.58
N LYS A 325 8.30 -44.32 -0.69
CA LYS A 325 9.07 -43.82 -1.84
C LYS A 325 8.15 -43.37 -2.96
N ALA A 326 7.97 -42.06 -3.07
CA ALA A 326 7.64 -41.39 -4.32
C ALA A 326 8.19 -39.95 -4.25
N THR A 327 9.51 -39.83 -4.46
CA THR A 327 10.18 -38.56 -4.74
C THR A 327 10.25 -38.34 -6.25
N ALA A 328 10.08 -37.08 -6.63
CA ALA A 328 10.77 -36.42 -7.73
C ALA A 328 10.47 -36.86 -9.18
N GLY A 329 9.52 -36.16 -9.80
CA GLY A 329 9.52 -35.85 -11.22
C GLY A 329 9.48 -34.34 -11.41
N ALA A 330 10.64 -33.69 -11.43
CA ALA A 330 10.80 -32.27 -11.72
C ALA A 330 10.57 -31.99 -13.22
N ARG A 331 9.83 -30.93 -13.53
CA ARG A 331 10.12 -30.11 -14.72
C ARG A 331 9.73 -28.65 -14.47
N LEU A 332 10.79 -27.86 -14.25
CA LEU A 332 10.83 -26.41 -14.37
C LEU A 332 10.19 -25.95 -15.67
N LEU A 333 9.28 -24.98 -15.59
CA LEU A 333 9.14 -23.94 -16.61
C LEU A 333 9.11 -22.59 -15.89
N VAL A 334 10.30 -22.03 -15.76
CA VAL A 334 10.55 -20.61 -15.53
C VAL A 334 10.61 -19.97 -16.92
N PHE A 335 9.74 -19.01 -17.19
CA PHE A 335 9.99 -18.01 -18.23
C PHE A 335 9.98 -16.63 -17.57
N ASN A 336 11.20 -16.19 -17.25
CA ASN A 336 11.55 -14.77 -17.22
C ASN A 336 11.52 -14.28 -18.67
N ASN A 337 10.84 -13.17 -18.96
CA ASN A 337 11.24 -12.32 -20.08
C ASN A 337 10.96 -10.84 -19.75
N VAL A 338 12.00 -10.17 -19.28
CA VAL A 338 12.16 -8.72 -19.35
C VAL A 338 13.31 -8.50 -20.33
N SER A 339 13.05 -7.90 -21.49
CA SER A 339 13.82 -6.81 -22.11
C SER A 339 13.57 -6.71 -23.63
N GLY A 340 13.34 -5.48 -24.09
CA GLY A 340 13.67 -5.06 -25.45
C GLY A 340 12.49 -4.87 -26.39
N PHE A 341 11.91 -3.67 -26.41
CA PHE A 341 11.44 -3.10 -27.68
C PHE A 341 12.13 -1.76 -27.92
N LYS A 342 12.93 -1.78 -28.99
CA LYS A 342 13.70 -0.67 -29.55
C LYS A 342 12.78 0.27 -30.33
N ASN A 343 13.08 1.56 -30.23
CA ASN A 343 12.87 2.56 -31.27
C ASN A 343 13.39 2.08 -32.63
N SER A 344 12.63 2.36 -33.69
CA SER A 344 13.16 2.71 -35.01
C SER A 344 12.09 3.39 -35.86
N LYS A 345 12.36 4.67 -36.14
CA LYS A 345 12.09 5.48 -37.34
C LYS A 345 10.67 5.64 -37.85
#